data_AF-A0A936WLX1-F1
#
_entry.id   AF-A0A936WLX1-F1
#
_cell.length_a   1.000
_cell.length_b   1.000
_cell.length_c   1.000
_cell.angle_alpha   90.00
_cell.angle_beta   90.00
_cell.angle_gamma   90.00
#
_symmetry.space_group_name_H-M   'P 1'
#
loop_
_entity.id
_entity.type
_entity.pdbx_description
1 polymer ?
#
loop_
_entity_poly.entity_id
_entity_poly.type
_entity_poly.pdbx_seq_one_letter_code
_entity_poly.pdbx_strand_id
1 'polypeptide(L)'
;MAHEENEGTGGIPEEGSETALSQDEKKALKKQRKAEKKAAEAEEKAIEKAKAKAENPERGIETMFRSTGKNHIQLSKIADNKANIMLSINALIISVCITGLLPQLGLHPEIRGPLFVLLGVCLVSMVFAILSTVPKVTKGITTRDECDRKEGNLLYFGNFHAMGLEQYEMAMKEMMMDREYLYGSMVRDLYFLGQVLSHKYKLLRVSYLVFMFGIVAAVLYTVWVMETTGHVHT
;
A
#
# COMPACT_ATOMS: atom_id res chain seq x y z
N MET A 1 102.79 -5.87 44.62
CA MET A 1 101.38 -6.29 44.74
C MET A 1 101.00 -6.81 43.37
N ALA A 2 101.16 -8.10 43.02
CA ALA A 2 100.57 -9.30 43.64
C ALA A 2 99.04 -9.14 43.67
N HIS A 3 98.20 -9.93 43.00
CA HIS A 3 98.28 -11.35 42.63
C HIS A 3 97.47 -11.66 41.36
N GLU A 4 97.89 -12.72 40.66
CA GLU A 4 97.13 -13.57 39.73
C GLU A 4 95.86 -14.14 40.39
N GLU A 5 94.81 -14.43 39.60
CA GLU A 5 94.38 -15.82 39.38
C GLU A 5 93.32 -15.93 38.26
N ASN A 6 93.49 -17.00 37.49
CA ASN A 6 92.68 -17.49 36.39
C ASN A 6 91.79 -18.65 36.91
N GLU A 7 90.90 -19.14 36.02
CA GLU A 7 90.10 -20.37 36.11
C GLU A 7 88.77 -20.22 36.89
N GLY A 8 87.64 -20.77 36.48
CA GLY A 8 87.30 -21.70 35.42
C GLY A 8 86.01 -22.43 35.83
N THR A 9 85.11 -22.63 34.86
CA THR A 9 84.05 -23.67 34.82
C THR A 9 82.87 -23.61 35.81
N GLY A 10 81.68 -23.92 35.28
CA GLY A 10 80.74 -24.80 35.99
C GLY A 10 79.29 -24.31 36.11
N GLY A 11 78.41 -24.96 35.36
CA GLY A 11 77.11 -25.38 35.90
C GLY A 11 75.91 -24.48 35.64
N ILE A 12 75.07 -24.89 34.69
CA ILE A 12 73.60 -24.72 34.82
C ILE A 12 73.13 -25.82 35.80
N PRO A 13 72.16 -25.53 36.67
CA PRO A 13 70.97 -26.36 36.66
C PRO A 13 69.68 -25.53 36.53
N GLU A 14 68.78 -26.06 35.70
CA GLU A 14 67.37 -25.72 35.62
C GLU A 14 66.67 -25.91 36.98
N GLU A 15 65.61 -25.15 37.24
CA GLU A 15 64.28 -25.75 37.52
C GLU A 15 63.18 -24.67 37.65
N GLY A 16 62.12 -24.81 36.84
CA GLY A 16 60.76 -24.80 37.37
C GLY A 16 59.92 -23.53 37.28
N SER A 17 59.26 -23.31 36.14
CA SER A 17 57.78 -23.10 36.07
C SER A 17 57.33 -22.92 34.60
N GLU A 18 57.50 -23.95 33.78
CA GLU A 18 56.60 -24.12 32.63
C GLU A 18 55.36 -24.84 33.14
N THR A 19 54.29 -24.10 33.43
CA THR A 19 52.97 -24.67 33.65
C THR A 19 52.52 -25.37 32.38
N ALA A 20 52.74 -26.69 32.30
CA ALA A 20 52.22 -27.53 31.24
C ALA A 20 50.68 -27.48 31.29
N LEU A 21 50.07 -26.75 30.35
CA LEU A 21 48.62 -26.69 30.16
C LEU A 21 48.01 -28.10 30.19
N SER A 22 47.04 -28.30 31.08
CA SER A 22 46.30 -29.55 31.26
C SER A 22 45.69 -30.02 29.93
N GLN A 23 45.57 -31.35 29.74
CA GLN A 23 44.92 -31.92 28.53
C GLN A 23 43.49 -31.40 28.35
N ASP A 24 42.80 -31.05 29.43
CA ASP A 24 41.46 -30.47 29.41
C ASP A 24 41.48 -29.01 28.98
N GLU A 25 42.50 -28.24 29.37
CA GLU A 25 42.71 -26.86 28.91
C GLU A 25 43.03 -26.83 27.42
N LYS A 26 43.86 -27.76 26.92
CA LYS A 26 44.15 -27.90 25.48
C LYS A 26 42.92 -28.31 24.67
N LYS A 27 42.06 -29.17 25.21
CA LYS A 27 40.76 -29.54 24.58
C LYS A 27 39.78 -28.38 24.58
N ALA A 28 39.69 -27.63 25.69
CA ALA A 28 38.86 -26.45 25.80
C ALA A 28 39.29 -25.38 24.79
N LEU A 29 40.59 -25.10 24.68
CA LEU A 29 41.15 -24.14 23.74
C LEU A 29 40.90 -24.54 22.27
N LYS A 30 41.03 -25.84 21.93
CA LYS A 30 40.69 -26.36 20.59
C LYS A 30 39.20 -26.21 20.27
N LYS A 31 38.32 -26.43 21.25
CA LYS A 31 36.87 -26.28 21.09
C LYS A 31 36.48 -24.81 20.93
N GLN A 32 37.13 -23.91 21.67
CA GLN A 32 36.94 -22.46 21.58
C GLN A 32 37.36 -21.93 20.22
N ARG A 33 38.57 -22.27 19.74
CA ARG A 33 39.05 -21.89 18.39
C ARG A 33 38.15 -22.41 17.27
N LYS A 34 37.56 -23.59 17.42
CA LYS A 34 36.64 -24.17 16.43
C LYS A 34 35.27 -23.48 16.44
N ALA A 35 34.83 -23.00 17.60
CA ALA A 35 33.62 -22.20 17.74
C ALA A 35 33.82 -20.77 17.19
N GLU A 36 34.95 -20.14 17.49
CA GLU A 36 35.35 -18.83 16.93
C GLU A 36 35.45 -18.87 15.41
N LYS A 37 36.07 -19.92 14.86
CA LYS A 37 36.17 -20.09 13.40
C LYS A 37 34.80 -20.28 12.73
N LYS A 38 33.89 -21.03 13.36
CA LYS A 38 32.50 -21.16 12.88
C LYS A 38 31.70 -19.87 13.01
N ALA A 39 31.93 -19.08 14.06
CA ALA A 39 31.29 -17.78 14.24
C ALA A 39 31.79 -16.78 13.18
N ALA A 40 33.10 -16.75 12.92
CA ALA A 40 33.70 -15.93 11.87
C ALA A 40 33.22 -16.32 10.46
N GLU A 41 33.15 -17.62 10.13
CA GLU A 41 32.58 -18.09 8.85
C GLU A 41 31.08 -17.77 8.71
N ALA A 42 30.32 -17.77 9.81
CA ALA A 42 28.92 -17.39 9.82
C ALA A 42 28.72 -15.87 9.66
N GLU A 43 29.59 -15.09 10.28
CA GLU A 43 29.62 -13.62 10.17
C GLU A 43 30.03 -13.18 8.76
N GLU A 44 31.05 -13.81 8.18
CA GLU A 44 31.49 -13.56 6.81
C GLU A 44 30.39 -13.89 5.79
N LYS A 45 29.72 -15.05 5.95
CA LYS A 45 28.54 -15.40 5.12
C LYS A 45 27.36 -14.46 5.33
N ALA A 46 27.17 -13.92 6.52
CA ALA A 46 26.10 -12.96 6.80
C ALA A 46 26.40 -11.61 6.14
N ILE A 47 27.66 -11.16 6.18
CA ILE A 47 28.13 -9.94 5.52
C ILE A 47 28.06 -10.08 3.99
N GLU A 48 28.44 -11.23 3.44
CA GLU A 48 28.34 -11.54 2.01
C GLU A 48 26.87 -11.56 1.54
N LYS A 49 25.97 -12.18 2.32
CA LYS A 49 24.52 -12.11 2.07
C LYS A 49 23.98 -10.69 2.14
N ALA A 50 24.44 -9.89 3.10
CA ALA A 50 24.00 -8.50 3.24
C ALA A 50 24.48 -7.64 2.06
N LYS A 51 25.71 -7.83 1.60
CA LYS A 51 26.27 -7.18 0.39
C LYS A 51 25.54 -7.62 -0.88
N ALA A 52 25.32 -8.91 -1.09
CA ALA A 52 24.58 -9.42 -2.25
C ALA A 52 23.11 -8.93 -2.31
N LYS A 53 22.50 -8.67 -1.15
CA LYS A 53 21.15 -8.09 -1.03
C LYS A 53 21.14 -6.58 -1.30
N ALA A 54 22.22 -5.88 -0.97
CA ALA A 54 22.44 -4.48 -1.31
C ALA A 54 22.83 -4.30 -2.80
N GLU A 55 23.52 -5.27 -3.40
CA GLU A 55 23.94 -5.29 -4.81
C GLU A 55 22.83 -5.64 -5.81
N ASN A 56 21.66 -6.10 -5.36
CA ASN A 56 20.51 -6.37 -6.24
C ASN A 56 19.35 -5.36 -6.08
N PRO A 57 19.56 -4.03 -6.30
CA PRO A 57 18.49 -3.04 -6.34
C PRO A 57 17.34 -3.46 -7.28
N GLU A 58 17.66 -4.13 -8.38
CA GLU A 58 16.71 -4.53 -9.42
C GLU A 58 15.59 -5.44 -8.89
N ARG A 59 15.91 -6.41 -8.02
CA ARG A 59 14.90 -7.28 -7.40
C ARG A 59 14.03 -6.52 -6.41
N GLY A 60 14.60 -5.53 -5.72
CA GLY A 60 13.88 -4.62 -4.84
C GLY A 60 12.90 -3.75 -5.63
N ILE A 61 13.36 -3.18 -6.75
CA ILE A 61 12.56 -2.36 -7.67
C ILE A 61 11.41 -3.18 -8.27
N GLU A 62 11.67 -4.38 -8.79
CA GLU A 62 10.64 -5.28 -9.32
C GLU A 62 9.59 -5.63 -8.24
N THR A 63 10.06 -5.97 -7.04
CA THR A 63 9.18 -6.28 -5.92
C THR A 63 8.34 -5.06 -5.51
N MET A 64 8.92 -3.87 -5.53
CA MET A 64 8.22 -2.62 -5.24
C MET A 64 7.13 -2.34 -6.27
N PHE A 65 7.43 -2.39 -7.58
CA PHE A 65 6.41 -2.17 -8.63
C PHE A 65 5.29 -3.20 -8.55
N ARG A 66 5.63 -4.49 -8.37
CA ARG A 66 4.64 -5.55 -8.18
C ARG A 66 3.77 -5.34 -6.95
N SER A 67 4.37 -4.98 -5.82
CA SER A 67 3.66 -4.76 -4.56
C SER A 67 2.74 -3.54 -4.67
N THR A 68 3.25 -2.42 -5.15
CA THR A 68 2.49 -1.17 -5.23
C THR A 68 1.36 -1.27 -6.26
N GLY A 69 1.59 -1.90 -7.41
CA GLY A 69 0.54 -2.19 -8.39
C GLY A 69 -0.59 -3.05 -7.80
N LYS A 70 -0.25 -4.13 -7.07
CA LYS A 70 -1.24 -4.94 -6.35
C LYS A 70 -1.99 -4.13 -5.30
N ASN A 71 -1.30 -3.29 -4.52
CA ASN A 71 -1.91 -2.44 -3.51
C ASN A 71 -2.92 -1.47 -4.11
N HIS A 72 -2.61 -0.82 -5.23
CA HIS A 72 -3.56 0.07 -5.90
C HIS A 72 -4.81 -0.64 -6.41
N ILE A 73 -4.66 -1.83 -6.99
CA ILE A 73 -5.80 -2.66 -7.41
C ILE A 73 -6.64 -3.03 -6.19
N GLN A 74 -6.01 -3.43 -5.08
CA GLN A 74 -6.71 -3.73 -3.83
C GLN A 74 -7.44 -2.50 -3.26
N LEU A 75 -6.80 -1.34 -3.22
CA LEU A 75 -7.42 -0.10 -2.77
C LEU A 75 -8.61 0.29 -3.66
N SER A 76 -8.52 0.10 -4.98
CA SER A 76 -9.66 0.31 -5.87
C SER A 76 -10.81 -0.63 -5.49
N LYS A 77 -10.53 -1.92 -5.29
CA LYS A 77 -11.56 -2.89 -4.88
C LYS A 77 -12.19 -2.53 -3.53
N ILE A 78 -11.41 -2.01 -2.58
CA ILE A 78 -11.92 -1.55 -1.29
C ILE A 78 -12.86 -0.35 -1.48
N ALA A 79 -12.50 0.61 -2.34
CA ALA A 79 -13.37 1.74 -2.67
C ALA A 79 -14.68 1.28 -3.31
N ASP A 80 -14.60 0.38 -4.29
CA ASP A 80 -15.78 -0.17 -4.98
C ASP A 80 -16.68 -0.94 -4.00
N ASN A 81 -16.09 -1.71 -3.07
CA ASN A 81 -16.84 -2.39 -2.02
C ASN A 81 -17.52 -1.40 -1.06
N LYS A 82 -16.85 -0.33 -0.65
CA LYS A 82 -17.44 0.71 0.20
C LYS A 82 -18.61 1.42 -0.48
N ALA A 83 -18.50 1.69 -1.78
CA ALA A 83 -19.59 2.25 -2.58
C ALA A 83 -20.78 1.28 -2.65
N ASN A 84 -20.54 -0.02 -2.84
CA ASN A 84 -21.59 -1.05 -2.82
C ASN A 84 -22.28 -1.17 -1.45
N ILE A 85 -21.54 -1.07 -0.35
CA ILE A 85 -22.14 -1.00 1.00
C ILE A 85 -23.05 0.24 1.11
N MET A 86 -22.58 1.38 0.62
CA MET A 86 -23.35 2.63 0.64
C MET A 86 -24.65 2.55 -0.17
N LEU A 87 -24.57 1.94 -1.35
CA LEU A 87 -25.73 1.64 -2.20
C LEU A 87 -26.74 0.76 -1.48
N SER A 88 -26.29 -0.34 -0.87
CA SER A 88 -27.14 -1.29 -0.16
C SER A 88 -27.86 -0.67 1.04
N ILE A 89 -27.17 0.15 1.84
CA ILE A 89 -27.79 0.84 2.99
C ILE A 89 -28.85 1.83 2.51
N ASN A 90 -28.55 2.66 1.50
CA ASN A 90 -29.52 3.61 0.95
C ASN A 90 -30.73 2.88 0.34
N ALA A 91 -30.52 1.79 -0.39
CA ALA A 91 -31.59 0.98 -0.95
C ALA A 91 -32.49 0.36 0.13
N LEU A 92 -31.90 -0.13 1.22
CA LEU A 92 -32.63 -0.66 2.37
C LEU A 92 -33.51 0.43 3.02
N ILE A 93 -32.97 1.63 3.25
CA ILE A 93 -33.71 2.75 3.83
C ILE A 93 -34.89 3.14 2.92
N ILE A 94 -34.66 3.28 1.62
CA ILE A 94 -35.71 3.61 0.64
C ILE A 94 -36.79 2.53 0.64
N SER A 95 -36.42 1.25 0.67
CA SER A 95 -37.37 0.13 0.72
C SER A 95 -38.29 0.19 1.95
N VAL A 96 -37.72 0.45 3.13
CA VAL A 96 -38.48 0.62 4.38
C VAL A 96 -39.38 1.86 4.31
N CYS A 97 -38.89 2.96 3.75
CA CYS A 97 -39.67 4.19 3.55
C CYS A 97 -40.89 3.96 2.64
N ILE A 98 -40.70 3.26 1.52
CA ILE A 98 -41.78 2.96 0.57
C ILE A 98 -42.81 2.02 1.19
N THR A 99 -42.36 0.98 1.88
CA THR A 99 -43.26 -0.06 2.42
C THR A 99 -43.98 0.39 3.69
N GLY A 100 -43.28 1.08 4.59
CA GLY A 100 -43.79 1.43 5.92
C GLY A 100 -44.34 2.86 6.03
N LEU A 101 -43.64 3.84 5.45
CA LEU A 101 -43.96 5.27 5.67
C LEU A 101 -44.86 5.84 4.56
N LEU A 102 -44.73 5.38 3.31
CA LEU A 102 -45.52 5.89 2.19
C LEU A 102 -47.03 5.71 2.38
N PRO A 103 -47.54 4.55 2.86
CA PRO A 103 -48.97 4.40 3.13
C PRO A 103 -49.49 5.34 4.24
N GLN A 104 -48.62 5.72 5.18
CA GLN A 104 -48.98 6.60 6.29
C GLN A 104 -49.09 8.08 5.88
N LEU A 105 -48.64 8.47 4.69
CA LEU A 105 -48.73 9.84 4.18
C LEU A 105 -50.16 10.39 4.08
N GLY A 106 -51.15 9.50 3.91
CA GLY A 106 -52.56 9.87 3.87
C GLY A 106 -53.15 10.11 5.27
N LEU A 107 -52.60 9.44 6.29
CA LEU A 107 -53.06 9.49 7.68
C LEU A 107 -52.35 10.60 8.47
N HIS A 108 -51.06 10.79 8.21
CA HIS A 108 -50.18 11.73 8.90
C HIS A 108 -49.51 12.65 7.87
N PRO A 109 -50.15 13.76 7.46
CA PRO A 109 -49.56 14.71 6.52
C PRO A 109 -48.23 15.29 7.00
N GLU A 110 -48.03 15.39 8.32
CA GLU A 110 -46.82 15.86 8.98
C GLU A 110 -45.54 15.07 8.61
N ILE A 111 -45.64 13.76 8.33
CA ILE A 111 -44.46 12.95 7.97
C ILE A 111 -43.99 13.16 6.52
N ARG A 112 -44.78 13.87 5.70
CA ARG A 112 -44.50 14.08 4.27
C ARG A 112 -43.18 14.80 4.03
N GLY A 113 -42.98 15.93 4.71
CA GLY A 113 -41.77 16.72 4.57
C GLY A 113 -40.52 15.92 4.92
N PRO A 114 -40.42 15.38 6.15
CA PRO A 114 -39.24 14.63 6.58
C PRO A 114 -38.94 13.39 5.73
N LEU A 115 -39.98 12.69 5.26
CA LEU A 115 -39.83 11.56 4.34
C LEU A 115 -39.14 11.96 3.03
N PHE A 116 -39.58 13.04 2.38
CA PHE A 116 -38.96 13.48 1.12
C PHE A 116 -37.53 13.98 1.30
N VAL A 117 -37.24 14.65 2.44
CA VAL A 117 -35.87 15.05 2.77
C VAL A 117 -34.97 13.83 2.94
N LEU A 118 -35.42 12.81 3.68
CA LEU A 118 -34.68 11.57 3.88
C LEU A 118 -34.43 10.83 2.56
N LEU A 119 -35.46 10.69 1.72
CA LEU A 119 -35.33 10.07 0.39
C LEU A 119 -34.38 10.86 -0.50
N GLY A 120 -34.45 12.19 -0.48
CA GLY A 120 -33.54 13.07 -1.22
C GLY A 120 -32.08 12.88 -0.80
N VAL A 121 -31.81 12.83 0.51
CA VAL A 121 -30.46 12.55 1.05
C VAL A 121 -29.94 11.19 0.57
N CYS A 122 -30.78 10.14 0.66
CA CYS A 122 -30.41 8.80 0.21
C CYS A 122 -30.07 8.78 -1.29
N LEU A 123 -30.87 9.47 -2.12
CA LEU A 123 -30.63 9.56 -3.55
C LEU A 123 -29.34 10.32 -3.88
N VAL A 124 -29.11 11.49 -3.28
CA VAL A 124 -27.88 12.27 -3.53
C VAL A 124 -26.65 11.48 -3.09
N SER A 125 -26.69 10.86 -1.91
CA SER A 125 -25.62 9.98 -1.45
C SER A 125 -25.36 8.83 -2.41
N MET A 126 -26.42 8.18 -2.90
CA MET A 126 -26.35 7.07 -3.86
C MET A 126 -25.71 7.49 -5.17
N VAL A 127 -26.04 8.67 -5.71
CA VAL A 127 -25.44 9.23 -6.92
C VAL A 127 -23.92 9.35 -6.77
N PHE A 128 -23.43 9.92 -5.66
CA PHE A 128 -21.98 10.02 -5.43
C PHE A 128 -21.30 8.66 -5.28
N ALA A 129 -21.97 7.67 -4.66
CA ALA A 129 -21.45 6.31 -4.54
C ALA A 129 -21.31 5.67 -5.93
N ILE A 130 -22.33 5.77 -6.79
CA ILE A 130 -22.30 5.26 -8.17
C ILE A 130 -21.20 5.94 -8.98
N LEU A 131 -21.09 7.27 -8.91
CA LEU A 131 -20.05 8.01 -9.61
C LEU A 131 -18.63 7.57 -9.22
N SER A 132 -18.44 7.07 -8.00
CA SER A 132 -17.15 6.54 -7.55
C SER A 132 -16.79 5.17 -8.14
N THR A 133 -17.77 4.39 -8.60
CA THR A 133 -17.55 3.06 -9.21
C THR A 133 -17.51 3.10 -10.73
N VAL A 134 -18.02 4.19 -11.35
CA VAL A 134 -17.94 4.38 -12.80
C VAL A 134 -16.48 4.36 -13.25
N PRO A 135 -16.09 3.50 -14.21
CA PRO A 135 -14.73 3.45 -14.72
C PRO A 135 -14.41 4.77 -15.43
N LYS A 136 -13.39 5.48 -14.96
CA LYS A 136 -12.86 6.65 -15.66
C LYS A 136 -11.66 6.23 -16.50
N VAL A 137 -11.80 6.40 -17.81
CA VAL A 137 -10.67 6.34 -18.74
C VAL A 137 -9.95 7.69 -18.68
N THR A 138 -8.70 7.68 -18.23
CA THR A 138 -7.82 8.84 -18.38
C THR A 138 -7.51 8.93 -19.86
N LYS A 139 -8.01 9.96 -20.55
CA LYS A 139 -7.68 10.17 -21.97
C LYS A 139 -6.23 10.62 -22.07
N GLY A 140 -5.41 9.84 -22.76
CA GLY A 140 -4.03 10.19 -23.11
C GLY A 140 -3.58 9.36 -24.29
N ILE A 141 -4.10 9.63 -25.49
CA ILE A 141 -3.66 8.87 -26.68
C ILE A 141 -2.15 9.09 -26.81
N THR A 142 -1.33 8.05 -26.63
CA THR A 142 0.10 8.14 -26.89
C THR A 142 0.28 8.28 -28.40
N THR A 143 0.82 9.41 -28.84
CA THR A 143 1.16 9.61 -30.25
C THR A 143 2.52 9.00 -30.57
N ARG A 144 2.77 8.69 -31.85
CA ARG A 144 4.04 8.08 -32.29
C ARG A 144 5.27 8.92 -31.88
N ASP A 145 5.13 10.24 -31.93
CA ASP A 145 6.15 11.22 -31.52
C ASP A 145 6.45 11.15 -30.01
N GLU A 146 5.46 10.83 -29.17
CA GLU A 146 5.65 10.62 -27.73
C GLU A 146 6.30 9.27 -27.41
N CYS A 147 6.11 8.24 -28.25
CA CYS A 147 6.88 6.99 -28.16
C CYS A 147 8.35 7.25 -28.50
N ASP A 148 8.62 7.95 -29.59
CA ASP A 148 9.98 8.28 -30.04
C ASP A 148 10.71 9.17 -29.02
N ARG A 149 9.98 10.02 -28.29
CA ARG A 149 10.49 10.82 -27.16
C ARG A 149 10.54 10.08 -25.81
N LYS A 150 10.14 8.80 -25.74
CA LYS A 150 10.04 8.00 -24.49
C LYS A 150 9.05 8.58 -23.46
N GLU A 151 8.15 9.44 -23.91
CA GLU A 151 7.17 10.18 -23.12
C GLU A 151 5.80 9.47 -23.05
N GLY A 152 5.55 8.53 -23.94
CA GLY A 152 4.32 7.73 -23.98
C GLY A 152 4.25 6.64 -22.91
N ASN A 153 3.15 6.57 -22.15
CA ASN A 153 2.86 5.44 -21.26
C ASN A 153 2.14 4.32 -22.03
N LEU A 154 2.92 3.36 -22.56
CA LEU A 154 2.42 2.19 -23.30
C LEU A 154 1.79 1.12 -22.40
N LEU A 155 2.01 1.17 -21.08
CA LEU A 155 1.47 0.18 -20.15
C LEU A 155 0.01 0.46 -19.79
N TYR A 156 -0.46 1.70 -19.99
CA TYR A 156 -1.83 2.08 -19.74
C TYR A 156 -2.74 1.78 -20.94
N PHE A 157 -3.79 0.98 -20.71
CA PHE A 157 -4.72 0.55 -21.76
C PHE A 157 -5.39 1.68 -22.53
N GLY A 158 -5.68 2.81 -21.88
CA GLY A 158 -6.32 3.95 -22.55
C GLY A 158 -5.40 4.68 -23.53
N ASN A 159 -4.10 4.40 -23.52
CA ASN A 159 -3.11 5.05 -24.37
C ASN A 159 -2.77 4.22 -25.61
N PHE A 160 -2.76 2.88 -25.50
CA PHE A 160 -2.45 1.99 -26.63
C PHE A 160 -3.69 1.42 -27.36
N HIS A 161 -4.91 1.55 -26.82
CA HIS A 161 -6.12 0.98 -27.43
C HIS A 161 -6.38 1.45 -28.88
N ALA A 162 -5.84 2.60 -29.27
CA ALA A 162 -5.95 3.13 -30.63
C ALA A 162 -4.71 2.86 -31.52
N MET A 163 -3.69 2.15 -31.01
CA MET A 163 -2.47 1.83 -31.75
C MET A 163 -2.63 0.56 -32.60
N GLY A 164 -2.01 0.53 -33.77
CA GLY A 164 -1.90 -0.69 -34.58
C GLY A 164 -0.96 -1.73 -33.93
N LEU A 165 -1.26 -3.02 -34.09
CA LEU A 165 -0.51 -4.12 -33.46
C LEU A 165 1.00 -4.06 -33.75
N GLU A 166 1.38 -3.83 -35.00
CA GLU A 166 2.78 -3.77 -35.43
C GLU A 166 3.54 -2.61 -34.75
N GLN A 167 2.90 -1.45 -34.62
CA GLN A 167 3.47 -0.28 -33.94
C GLN A 167 3.59 -0.52 -32.43
N TYR A 168 2.59 -1.15 -31.83
CA TYR A 168 2.60 -1.50 -30.41
C TYR A 168 3.71 -2.52 -30.12
N GLU A 169 3.87 -3.56 -30.94
CA GLU A 169 4.92 -4.57 -30.77
C GLU A 169 6.32 -3.96 -30.87
N MET A 170 6.55 -3.09 -31.86
CA MET A 170 7.81 -2.38 -32.03
C MET A 170 8.14 -1.50 -30.80
N ALA A 171 7.19 -0.68 -30.36
CA ALA A 171 7.37 0.22 -29.22
C ALA A 171 7.56 -0.55 -27.89
N MET A 172 6.87 -1.68 -27.71
CA MET A 172 7.05 -2.56 -26.55
C MET A 172 8.43 -3.20 -26.52
N LYS A 173 8.93 -3.69 -27.67
CA LYS A 173 10.29 -4.25 -27.79
C LYS A 173 11.35 -3.19 -27.45
N GLU A 174 11.19 -1.97 -27.95
CA GLU A 174 12.09 -0.86 -27.63
C GLU A 174 12.08 -0.53 -26.13
N MET A 175 10.90 -0.39 -25.53
CA MET A 175 10.76 -0.17 -24.08
C MET A 175 11.36 -1.29 -23.24
N MET A 176 11.25 -2.55 -23.68
CA MET A 176 11.84 -3.68 -22.95
C MET A 176 13.38 -3.69 -22.98
N MET A 177 13.99 -3.11 -24.00
CA MET A 177 15.44 -3.01 -24.15
C MET A 177 16.02 -1.76 -23.46
N ASP A 178 15.19 -0.74 -23.21
CA ASP A 178 15.58 0.49 -22.53
C ASP A 178 15.06 0.55 -21.08
N ARG A 179 15.97 0.38 -20.11
CA ARG A 179 15.61 0.40 -18.69
C ARG A 179 15.03 1.73 -18.22
N GLU A 180 15.55 2.85 -18.70
CA GLU A 180 15.09 4.17 -18.29
C GLU A 180 13.67 4.41 -18.80
N TYR A 181 13.39 3.99 -20.04
CA TYR A 181 12.05 4.04 -20.60
C TYR A 181 11.08 3.11 -19.86
N LEU A 182 11.48 1.86 -19.60
CA LEU A 182 10.64 0.89 -18.88
C LEU A 182 10.27 1.38 -17.47
N TYR A 183 11.26 1.77 -16.68
CA TYR A 183 11.02 2.26 -15.32
C TYR A 183 10.22 3.56 -15.32
N GLY A 184 10.53 4.50 -16.23
CA GLY A 184 9.76 5.74 -16.38
C GLY A 184 8.29 5.49 -16.74
N SER A 185 8.02 4.53 -17.62
CA SER A 185 6.65 4.10 -17.96
C SER A 185 5.92 3.48 -16.77
N MET A 186 6.57 2.60 -15.99
CA MET A 186 5.96 2.03 -14.78
C MET A 186 5.68 3.09 -13.70
N VAL A 187 6.56 4.07 -13.52
CA VAL A 187 6.34 5.19 -12.59
C VAL A 187 5.12 6.02 -13.00
N ARG A 188 5.01 6.36 -14.29
CA ARG A 188 3.85 7.09 -14.82
C ARG A 188 2.55 6.30 -14.65
N ASP A 189 2.56 5.00 -14.95
CA ASP A 189 1.39 4.15 -14.75
C ASP A 189 0.93 4.14 -13.29
N LEU A 190 1.87 3.98 -12.36
CA LEU A 190 1.60 4.01 -10.93
C LEU A 190 1.02 5.36 -10.47
N TYR A 191 1.56 6.46 -10.99
CA TYR A 191 1.07 7.82 -10.71
C TYR A 191 -0.39 8.00 -11.17
N PHE A 192 -0.71 7.62 -12.40
CA PHE A 192 -2.08 7.74 -12.92
C PHE A 192 -3.06 6.82 -12.19
N LEU A 193 -2.63 5.61 -11.84
CA LEU A 193 -3.44 4.69 -11.04
C LEU A 193 -3.76 5.29 -9.66
N GLY A 194 -2.78 5.95 -9.03
CA GLY A 194 -2.97 6.73 -7.81
C GLY A 194 -3.95 7.91 -7.97
N GLN A 195 -3.89 8.62 -9.09
CA GLN A 195 -4.79 9.75 -9.38
C GLN A 195 -6.25 9.31 -9.51
N VAL A 196 -6.50 8.22 -10.25
CA VAL A 196 -7.85 7.63 -10.39
C VAL A 196 -8.38 7.19 -9.03
N LEU A 197 -7.54 6.55 -8.23
CA LEU A 197 -7.90 6.13 -6.88
C LEU A 197 -8.27 7.31 -5.98
N SER A 198 -7.46 8.37 -5.98
CA SER A 198 -7.74 9.61 -5.22
C SER A 198 -9.11 10.18 -5.57
N HIS A 199 -9.47 10.17 -6.85
CA HIS A 199 -10.79 10.64 -7.30
C HIS A 199 -11.93 9.76 -6.77
N LYS A 200 -11.82 8.43 -6.85
CA LYS A 200 -12.82 7.51 -6.29
C LYS A 200 -13.05 7.77 -4.80
N TYR A 201 -11.96 7.91 -4.03
CA TYR A 201 -12.03 8.16 -2.59
C TYR A 201 -12.63 9.53 -2.25
N LYS A 202 -12.40 10.57 -3.08
CA LYS A 202 -13.03 11.88 -2.89
C LYS A 202 -14.55 11.81 -3.08
N LEU A 203 -15.02 11.19 -4.15
CA LEU A 203 -16.46 11.02 -4.41
C LEU A 203 -17.13 10.20 -3.31
N LEU A 204 -16.49 9.09 -2.91
CA LEU A 204 -16.99 8.25 -1.84
C LEU A 204 -17.05 9.02 -0.51
N ARG A 205 -16.05 9.84 -0.19
CA ARG A 205 -16.08 10.70 1.01
C ARG A 205 -17.26 11.66 0.97
N VAL A 206 -17.53 12.30 -0.17
CA VAL A 206 -18.69 13.20 -0.31
C VAL A 206 -19.99 12.43 -0.10
N SER A 207 -20.13 11.23 -0.68
CA SER A 207 -21.30 10.35 -0.47
C SER A 207 -21.55 10.08 1.02
N TYR A 208 -20.50 9.75 1.78
CA TYR A 208 -20.60 9.53 3.22
C TYR A 208 -20.96 10.79 4.00
N LEU A 209 -20.37 11.93 3.67
CA LEU A 209 -20.68 13.20 4.36
C LEU A 209 -22.13 13.62 4.12
N VAL A 210 -22.59 13.56 2.87
CA VAL A 210 -24.00 13.87 2.51
C VAL A 210 -24.95 12.96 3.28
N PHE A 211 -24.69 11.66 3.31
CA PHE A 211 -25.53 10.71 4.02
C PHE A 211 -25.54 10.96 5.54
N MET A 212 -24.36 11.10 6.13
CA MET A 212 -24.21 11.28 7.57
C MET A 212 -24.91 12.54 8.05
N PHE A 213 -24.61 13.70 7.44
CA PHE A 213 -25.26 14.95 7.83
C PHE A 213 -26.72 15.00 7.41
N GLY A 214 -27.06 14.43 6.26
CA GLY A 214 -28.42 14.43 5.75
C GLY A 214 -29.38 13.59 6.59
N ILE A 215 -28.96 12.42 7.09
CA ILE A 215 -29.76 11.63 8.03
C ILE A 215 -29.98 12.39 9.33
N VAL A 216 -28.92 12.97 9.90
CA VAL A 216 -29.04 13.76 11.14
C VAL A 216 -30.01 14.92 10.95
N ALA A 217 -29.91 15.65 9.84
CA ALA A 217 -30.83 16.73 9.50
C ALA A 217 -32.27 16.23 9.31
N ALA A 218 -32.48 15.09 8.64
CA ALA A 218 -33.81 14.52 8.44
C ALA A 218 -34.47 14.09 9.76
N VAL A 219 -33.68 13.51 10.68
CA VAL A 219 -34.17 13.13 12.02
C VAL A 219 -34.53 14.37 12.83
N LEU A 220 -33.65 15.37 12.87
CA LEU A 220 -33.94 16.64 13.56
C LEU A 220 -35.18 17.33 13.00
N TYR A 221 -35.35 17.30 11.68
CA TYR A 221 -36.52 17.86 11.02
C TYR A 221 -37.79 17.08 11.38
N THR A 222 -37.71 15.74 11.47
CA THR A 222 -38.83 14.90 11.92
C THR A 222 -39.26 15.26 13.35
N VAL A 223 -38.29 15.37 14.27
CA VAL A 223 -38.55 15.74 15.67
C VAL A 223 -39.15 17.14 15.77
N TRP A 224 -38.59 18.10 15.04
CA TRP A 224 -39.09 19.47 15.00
C TRP A 224 -40.54 19.54 14.51
N VAL A 225 -40.86 18.83 13.42
CA VAL A 225 -42.24 18.76 12.92
C VAL A 225 -43.17 18.11 13.95
N MET A 226 -42.75 17.00 14.58
CA MET A 226 -43.56 16.33 15.61
C MET A 226 -43.88 17.24 16.80
N GLU A 227 -42.90 18.01 17.29
CA GLU A 227 -43.12 18.95 18.40
C GLU A 227 -44.10 20.06 18.00
N THR A 228 -43.96 20.62 16.80
CA THR A 228 -44.86 21.69 16.32
C THR A 228 -46.30 21.21 16.12
N THR A 229 -46.50 20.00 15.60
CA THR A 229 -47.84 19.43 15.42
C THR A 229 -48.47 19.03 16.76
N GLY A 230 -47.66 18.54 17.72
CA GLY A 230 -48.11 18.23 19.08
C GLY A 230 -48.64 19.46 19.82
N HIS A 231 -48.02 20.62 19.64
CA HIS A 231 -48.47 21.88 20.23
C HIS A 231 -49.74 22.48 19.61
N VAL A 232 -50.10 22.12 18.37
CA VAL A 232 -51.30 22.65 17.69
C VAL A 232 -52.58 21.91 18.11
N HIS A 233 -52.46 20.74 18.73
CA HIS A 233 -53.59 19.91 19.16
C HIS A 233 -53.85 19.91 20.69
N THR A 234 -53.18 20.78 21.45
CA THR A 234 -53.43 21.06 22.87
C THR A 234 -54.01 22.46 23.05
#